data_AF-A0A533VTG7-F1
#
_entry.id   AF-A0A533VTG7-F1
#
_cell.length_a   1.000
_cell.length_b   1.000
_cell.length_c   1.000
_cell.angle_alpha   90.00
_cell.angle_beta   90.00
_cell.angle_gamma   90.00
#
_symmetry.space_group_name_H-M   'P 1'
#
loop_
_entity.id
_entity.type
_entity.pdbx_description
1 polymer ?
#
loop_
_entity_poly.entity_id
_entity_poly.type
_entity_poly.pdbx_seq_one_letter_code
_entity_poly.pdbx_strand_id
1 'polypeptide(L)'
;MTSEIPTSRDDRMNPELPNSLRSERDGAVLNLIEEEELTGFTFDGLRRKMGTHPETLSRILGRLQEDGIVEAAADGYRVTEKARGVMVMHPLGTAPSRIPLLSTLLPFDIGVREIVSELKGRWFGTLRWIGYSENEEGTTLKWVTENGSVQIDARFSDGELHVEAKTAAGNTLNDAVRAAHELIGHISRIYSRSRFRGPQRLQMFNTYLALA
;
A
#
# COMPACT_ATOMS: atom_id res chain seq x y z
N MET A 1 42.31 -48.55 26.46
CA MET A 1 42.71 -48.17 25.10
C MET A 1 41.42 -47.98 24.31
N THR A 2 40.75 -46.83 24.39
CA THR A 2 40.93 -45.55 23.66
C THR A 2 40.66 -45.61 22.15
N SER A 3 39.81 -44.66 21.74
CA SER A 3 39.58 -44.10 20.39
C SER A 3 38.61 -44.88 19.49
N GLU A 4 37.67 -44.28 18.78
CA GLU A 4 37.22 -42.87 18.64
C GLU A 4 35.83 -42.91 17.99
N ILE A 5 34.90 -42.10 18.47
CA ILE A 5 33.58 -41.90 17.85
C ILE A 5 33.74 -40.80 16.80
N PRO A 6 33.45 -41.03 15.50
CA PRO A 6 33.40 -39.93 14.55
C PRO A 6 32.10 -39.16 14.82
N THR A 7 32.25 -37.96 15.38
CA THR A 7 31.22 -36.93 15.43
C THR A 7 31.01 -36.39 14.02
N SER A 8 30.17 -37.07 13.23
CA SER A 8 29.66 -36.50 11.99
C SER A 8 28.68 -35.38 12.35
N ARG A 9 29.18 -34.15 12.19
CA ARG A 9 28.41 -32.91 12.28
C ARG A 9 27.11 -33.03 11.47
N ASP A 10 26.03 -32.67 12.14
CA ASP A 10 24.71 -32.38 11.59
C ASP A 10 24.86 -31.16 10.66
N ASP A 11 25.27 -31.41 9.41
CA ASP A 11 25.27 -30.44 8.32
C ASP A 11 23.81 -30.28 7.89
N ARG A 12 23.10 -29.43 8.63
CA ARG A 12 21.74 -29.01 8.30
C ARG A 12 21.79 -28.22 7.01
N MET A 13 21.72 -28.98 5.93
CA MET A 13 21.44 -28.61 4.55
C MET A 13 20.51 -27.39 4.50
N ASN A 14 21.10 -26.21 4.39
CA ASN A 14 20.42 -25.02 3.93
C ASN A 14 20.45 -25.13 2.40
N PRO A 15 19.33 -25.43 1.72
CA PRO A 15 19.36 -25.53 0.27
C PRO A 15 19.57 -24.12 -0.27
N GLU A 16 20.80 -23.81 -0.67
CA GLU A 16 21.05 -22.65 -1.50
C GLU A 16 20.25 -22.83 -2.79
N LEU A 17 19.14 -22.10 -2.90
CA LEU A 17 18.32 -22.08 -4.11
C LEU A 17 19.21 -21.72 -5.32
N PRO A 18 19.00 -22.33 -6.49
CA PRO A 18 19.73 -22.03 -7.72
C PRO A 18 19.69 -20.52 -8.06
N ASN A 19 20.82 -19.95 -8.52
CA ASN A 19 20.93 -18.52 -8.83
C ASN A 19 19.92 -18.03 -9.89
N SER A 20 19.52 -18.87 -10.85
CA SER A 20 18.50 -18.53 -11.85
C SER A 20 17.11 -18.30 -11.24
N LEU A 21 16.67 -19.21 -10.37
CA LEU A 21 15.39 -19.08 -9.66
C LEU A 21 15.37 -17.90 -8.68
N ARG A 22 16.54 -17.47 -8.19
CA ARG A 22 16.67 -16.24 -7.39
C ARG A 22 16.43 -15.01 -8.26
N SER A 23 17.09 -14.92 -9.42
CA SER A 23 16.90 -13.81 -10.37
C SER A 23 15.45 -13.69 -10.87
N GLU A 24 14.77 -14.82 -11.10
CA GLU A 24 13.36 -14.82 -11.50
C GLU A 24 12.44 -14.28 -10.40
N ARG A 25 12.69 -14.63 -9.13
CA ARG A 25 11.92 -14.12 -7.99
C ARG A 25 12.20 -12.65 -7.71
N ASP A 26 13.43 -12.21 -7.92
CA ASP A 26 13.80 -10.79 -7.83
C ASP A 26 13.03 -9.99 -8.88
N GLY A 27 13.01 -10.50 -10.11
CA GLY A 27 12.20 -9.94 -11.20
C GLY A 27 10.71 -9.91 -10.85
N ALA A 28 10.17 -10.94 -10.21
CA ALA A 28 8.75 -10.94 -9.80
C ALA A 28 8.42 -9.85 -8.77
N VAL A 29 9.32 -9.61 -7.80
CA VAL A 29 9.16 -8.49 -6.84
C VAL A 29 9.22 -7.15 -7.56
N LEU A 30 10.21 -6.95 -8.43
CA LEU A 30 10.37 -5.71 -9.19
C LEU A 30 9.17 -5.45 -10.10
N ASN A 31 8.74 -6.45 -10.87
CA ASN A 31 7.57 -6.37 -11.74
C ASN A 31 6.32 -6.00 -10.95
N LEU A 32 6.14 -6.53 -9.73
CA LEU A 32 5.00 -6.15 -8.89
C LEU A 32 5.11 -4.68 -8.43
N ILE A 33 6.28 -4.23 -8.01
CA ILE A 33 6.49 -2.82 -7.62
C ILE A 33 6.23 -1.90 -8.82
N GLU A 34 6.64 -2.29 -10.03
CA GLU A 34 6.39 -1.57 -11.28
C GLU A 34 4.90 -1.56 -11.67
N GLU A 35 4.27 -2.74 -11.76
CA GLU A 35 2.84 -2.90 -12.15
C GLU A 35 1.90 -2.17 -11.17
N GLU A 36 2.29 -2.15 -9.89
CA GLU A 36 1.57 -1.43 -8.85
C GLU A 36 2.11 -0.02 -8.60
N GLU A 37 3.06 0.47 -9.40
CA GLU A 37 3.64 1.83 -9.30
C GLU A 37 4.00 2.21 -7.84
N LEU A 38 4.43 1.24 -7.04
CA LEU A 38 4.57 1.42 -5.60
C LEU A 38 5.74 2.36 -5.32
N THR A 39 5.46 3.46 -4.64
CA THR A 39 6.50 4.35 -4.12
C THR A 39 6.85 4.02 -2.68
N GLY A 40 5.90 3.47 -1.92
CA GLY A 40 6.14 2.93 -0.57
C GLY A 40 5.20 1.78 -0.22
N PHE A 41 5.68 0.82 0.56
CA PHE A 41 4.96 -0.42 0.85
C PHE A 41 5.47 -1.11 2.12
N THR A 42 4.70 -2.08 2.62
CA THR A 42 5.10 -2.90 3.77
C THR A 42 5.57 -4.28 3.35
N PHE A 43 6.40 -4.91 4.18
CA PHE A 43 6.79 -6.30 4.00
C PHE A 43 5.57 -7.22 3.87
N ASP A 44 4.62 -7.10 4.81
CA ASP A 44 3.42 -7.93 4.83
C ASP A 44 2.49 -7.64 3.65
N GLY A 45 2.42 -6.38 3.21
CA GLY A 45 1.68 -5.98 2.02
C GLY A 45 2.19 -6.69 0.77
N LEU A 46 3.50 -6.62 0.53
CA LEU A 46 4.14 -7.26 -0.63
C LEU A 46 4.05 -8.79 -0.53
N ARG A 47 4.30 -9.35 0.66
CA ARG A 47 4.18 -10.79 0.94
C ARG A 47 2.80 -11.32 0.60
N ARG A 48 1.75 -10.65 1.07
CA ARG A 48 0.36 -11.06 0.85
C ARG A 48 -0.01 -11.00 -0.63
N LYS A 49 0.46 -9.96 -1.33
CA LYS A 49 0.20 -9.78 -2.76
C LYS A 49 0.89 -10.85 -3.62
N MET A 50 2.11 -11.26 -3.27
CA MET A 50 2.86 -12.28 -4.02
C MET A 50 2.65 -13.72 -3.56
N GLY A 51 2.05 -13.95 -2.39
CA GLY A 51 1.96 -15.29 -1.79
C GLY A 51 3.32 -15.93 -1.45
N THR A 52 4.38 -15.13 -1.32
CA THR A 52 5.77 -15.62 -1.17
C THR A 52 6.10 -15.94 0.30
N HIS A 53 6.99 -16.90 0.53
CA HIS A 53 7.49 -17.25 1.87
C HIS A 53 8.27 -16.08 2.51
N PRO A 54 8.10 -15.76 3.82
CA PRO A 54 8.75 -14.63 4.47
C PRO A 54 10.26 -14.57 4.27
N GLU A 55 10.95 -15.69 4.50
CA GLU A 55 12.41 -15.79 4.36
C GLU A 55 12.89 -15.43 2.95
N THR A 56 12.13 -15.83 1.92
CA THR A 56 12.46 -15.51 0.54
C THR A 56 12.31 -14.02 0.28
N LEU A 57 11.19 -13.42 0.69
CA LEU A 57 10.96 -11.99 0.51
C LEU A 57 12.01 -11.13 1.25
N SER A 58 12.38 -11.52 2.47
CA SER A 58 13.41 -10.84 3.25
C SER A 58 14.74 -10.78 2.50
N ARG A 59 15.18 -11.92 1.95
CA ARG A 59 16.42 -12.00 1.15
C ARG A 59 16.36 -11.20 -0.15
N ILE A 60 15.19 -11.09 -0.78
CA ILE A 60 15.02 -10.27 -1.99
C ILE A 60 15.10 -8.78 -1.64
N LEU A 61 14.33 -8.33 -0.63
CA LEU A 61 14.34 -6.93 -0.20
C LEU A 61 15.70 -6.49 0.31
N GLY A 62 16.44 -7.35 1.01
CA GLY A 62 17.81 -7.07 1.44
C GLY A 62 18.73 -6.73 0.26
N ARG A 63 18.67 -7.53 -0.82
CA ARG A 63 19.46 -7.27 -2.04
C ARG A 63 19.00 -6.02 -2.78
N LEU A 64 17.68 -5.82 -2.94
CA LEU A 64 17.16 -4.59 -3.54
C LEU A 64 17.60 -3.34 -2.76
N GLN A 65 17.78 -3.46 -1.44
CA GLN A 65 18.30 -2.39 -0.60
C GLN A 65 19.82 -2.20 -0.80
N GLU A 66 20.59 -3.28 -0.87
CA GLU A 66 22.02 -3.24 -1.21
C GLU A 66 22.28 -2.60 -2.58
N ASP A 67 21.42 -2.88 -3.56
CA ASP A 67 21.45 -2.32 -4.91
C ASP A 67 20.94 -0.86 -4.98
N GLY A 68 20.42 -0.32 -3.85
CA GLY A 68 19.89 1.03 -3.75
C GLY A 68 18.58 1.24 -4.51
N ILE A 69 17.83 0.17 -4.78
CA ILE A 69 16.52 0.22 -5.44
C ILE A 69 15.43 0.59 -4.44
N VAL A 70 15.52 0.04 -3.23
CA VAL A 70 14.62 0.34 -2.12
C VAL A 70 15.40 0.78 -0.88
N GLU A 71 14.74 1.47 0.04
CA GLU A 71 15.28 1.88 1.33
C GLU A 71 14.27 1.61 2.45
N ALA A 72 14.75 1.36 3.66
CA ALA A 72 13.90 1.27 4.83
C ALA A 72 13.29 2.64 5.17
N ALA A 73 12.01 2.65 5.49
CA ALA A 73 11.25 3.82 5.90
C ALA A 73 10.47 3.53 7.19
N ALA A 74 9.98 4.58 7.85
CA ALA A 74 9.21 4.45 9.10
C ALA A 74 7.94 3.59 8.93
N ASP A 75 7.37 3.56 7.73
CA ASP A 75 6.16 2.83 7.35
C ASP A 75 6.44 1.57 6.51
N GLY A 76 7.70 1.12 6.45
CA GLY A 76 8.11 -0.10 5.75
C GLY A 76 9.30 0.13 4.83
N TYR A 77 9.05 0.09 3.52
CA TYR A 77 10.04 0.27 2.48
C TYR A 77 9.59 1.37 1.52
N ARG A 78 10.56 2.07 0.93
CA ARG A 78 10.34 3.09 -0.09
C ARG A 78 11.21 2.81 -1.30
N VAL A 79 10.68 3.03 -2.50
CA VAL A 79 11.49 2.98 -3.72
C VAL A 79 12.33 4.25 -3.80
N THR A 80 13.62 4.12 -4.10
CA THR A 80 14.53 5.27 -4.17
C THR A 80 14.23 6.12 -5.41
N GLU A 81 14.57 7.41 -5.35
CA GLU A 81 14.37 8.33 -6.48
C GLU A 81 15.08 7.85 -7.75
N LYS A 82 16.29 7.30 -7.58
CA LYS A 82 17.09 6.74 -8.67
C LYS A 82 16.36 5.58 -9.36
N ALA A 83 15.76 4.68 -8.60
CA ALA A 83 15.03 3.54 -9.15
C ALA A 83 13.74 3.96 -9.85
N ARG A 84 12.99 4.92 -9.27
CA ARG A 84 11.78 5.47 -9.89
C ARG A 84 12.03 5.97 -11.31
N GLY A 85 13.11 6.73 -11.53
CA GLY A 85 13.46 7.25 -12.85
C GLY A 85 13.72 6.16 -13.90
N VAL A 86 14.21 4.98 -13.50
CA VAL A 86 14.51 3.86 -14.41
C VAL A 86 13.28 3.00 -14.68
N MET A 87 12.47 2.73 -13.65
CA MET A 87 11.26 1.90 -13.72
C MET A 87 10.18 2.51 -14.64
N VAL A 88 10.03 3.84 -14.63
CA VAL A 88 9.11 4.55 -15.54
C VAL A 88 9.44 4.32 -17.03
N MET A 89 10.68 3.95 -17.36
CA MET A 89 11.08 3.67 -18.74
C MET A 89 10.71 2.26 -19.23
N HIS A 90 10.29 1.35 -18.34
CA HIS A 90 9.86 -0.01 -18.68
C HIS A 90 8.35 -0.20 -18.43
N PRO A 91 7.46 0.30 -19.32
CA PRO A 91 6.05 -0.08 -19.27
C PRO A 91 5.92 -1.56 -19.66
N LEU A 92 5.86 -2.44 -18.65
CA LEU A 92 5.56 -3.85 -18.85
C LEU A 92 4.05 -4.07 -18.93
N GLY A 93 3.59 -4.49 -20.12
CA GLY A 93 2.36 -5.26 -20.30
C GLY A 93 1.03 -4.50 -20.21
N THR A 94 0.00 -5.12 -20.78
CA THR A 94 -1.40 -4.66 -20.76
C THR A 94 -1.81 -4.30 -19.33
N ALA A 95 -2.17 -3.04 -19.09
CA ALA A 95 -2.64 -2.60 -17.77
C ALA A 95 -3.73 -3.56 -17.28
N PRO A 96 -3.63 -4.10 -16.04
CA PRO A 96 -4.65 -4.98 -15.51
C PRO A 96 -6.01 -4.28 -15.60
N SER A 97 -7.05 -5.00 -15.99
CA SER A 97 -8.40 -4.45 -16.12
C SER A 97 -8.83 -3.82 -14.79
N ARG A 98 -8.88 -2.49 -14.76
CA ARG A 98 -9.31 -1.71 -13.60
C ARG A 98 -10.79 -1.40 -13.76
N ILE A 99 -11.58 -1.73 -12.76
CA ILE A 99 -13.02 -1.48 -12.75
C ILE A 99 -13.27 -0.25 -11.86
N PRO A 100 -13.77 0.88 -12.41
CA PRO A 100 -14.13 2.02 -11.59
C PRO A 100 -15.35 1.66 -10.72
N LEU A 101 -15.24 1.89 -9.41
CA LEU A 101 -16.31 1.59 -8.45
C LEU A 101 -16.98 2.86 -7.92
N LEU A 102 -16.21 3.93 -7.70
CA LEU A 102 -16.70 5.21 -7.23
C LEU A 102 -15.84 6.35 -7.77
N SER A 103 -16.45 7.48 -8.07
CA SER A 103 -15.76 8.77 -8.19
C SER A 103 -16.58 9.84 -7.47
N THR A 104 -15.94 10.66 -6.65
CA THR A 104 -16.61 11.72 -5.88
C THR A 104 -15.70 12.90 -5.63
N LEU A 105 -16.29 14.08 -5.50
CA LEU A 105 -15.59 15.27 -5.02
C LEU A 105 -15.30 15.15 -3.52
N LEU A 106 -14.15 15.70 -3.12
CA LEU A 106 -13.74 15.87 -1.74
C LEU A 106 -14.21 17.25 -1.24
N PRO A 107 -14.61 17.36 0.04
CA PRO A 107 -14.87 18.66 0.64
C PRO A 107 -13.62 19.55 0.63
N PHE A 108 -13.76 20.80 0.17
CA PHE A 108 -12.65 21.75 0.04
C PHE A 108 -11.99 22.16 1.37
N ASP A 109 -12.69 21.94 2.49
CA ASP A 109 -12.25 22.26 3.84
C ASP A 109 -11.34 21.17 4.45
N ILE A 110 -11.08 20.08 3.73
CA ILE A 110 -10.31 18.94 4.24
C ILE A 110 -8.97 18.81 3.53
N GLY A 111 -7.90 18.75 4.31
CA GLY A 111 -6.56 18.47 3.78
C GLY A 111 -6.45 17.02 3.31
N VAL A 112 -6.30 16.81 2.00
CA VAL A 112 -6.03 15.47 1.42
C VAL A 112 -4.88 14.76 2.12
N ARG A 113 -3.83 15.50 2.49
CA ARG A 113 -2.69 14.97 3.24
C ARG A 113 -3.07 14.39 4.60
N GLU A 114 -4.02 14.99 5.30
CA GLU A 114 -4.51 14.48 6.60
C GLU A 114 -5.25 13.16 6.39
N ILE A 115 -6.16 13.09 5.41
CA ILE A 115 -6.87 11.86 5.04
C ILE A 115 -5.87 10.75 4.68
N VAL A 116 -4.93 11.05 3.78
CA VAL A 116 -3.89 10.11 3.37
C VAL A 116 -3.08 9.63 4.56
N SER A 117 -2.66 10.53 5.46
CA SER A 117 -1.88 10.17 6.65
C SER A 117 -2.65 9.27 7.62
N GLU A 118 -3.95 9.47 7.76
CA GLU A 118 -4.82 8.66 8.62
C GLU A 118 -5.08 7.26 8.04
N LEU A 119 -5.11 7.15 6.71
CA LEU A 119 -5.36 5.90 5.98
C LEU A 119 -4.09 5.07 5.74
N LYS A 120 -2.93 5.71 5.57
CA LYS A 120 -1.66 5.02 5.31
C LYS A 120 -1.38 3.98 6.41
N GLY A 121 -1.05 2.76 6.00
CA GLY A 121 -0.73 1.65 6.91
C GLY A 121 -1.93 1.01 7.61
N ARG A 122 -3.16 1.49 7.41
CA ARG A 122 -4.34 1.00 8.13
C ARG A 122 -5.01 -0.18 7.43
N TRP A 123 -5.60 -1.05 8.26
CA TRP A 123 -6.48 -2.13 7.81
C TRP A 123 -7.92 -1.79 8.16
N PHE A 124 -8.87 -2.20 7.30
CA PHE A 124 -10.29 -1.90 7.46
C PHE A 124 -11.12 -3.11 7.06
N GLY A 125 -11.86 -3.70 7.99
CA GLY A 125 -12.67 -4.88 7.68
C GLY A 125 -11.84 -5.98 6.99
N THR A 126 -12.17 -6.27 5.74
CA THR A 126 -11.45 -7.27 4.93
C THR A 126 -10.20 -6.73 4.23
N LEU A 127 -10.03 -5.41 4.14
CA LEU A 127 -8.94 -4.73 3.45
C LEU A 127 -7.65 -4.72 4.30
N ARG A 128 -6.59 -5.30 3.75
CA ARG A 128 -5.23 -5.29 4.30
C ARG A 128 -4.35 -4.35 3.47
N TRP A 129 -3.58 -3.54 4.17
CA TRP A 129 -2.69 -2.55 3.57
C TRP A 129 -1.62 -3.22 2.70
N ILE A 130 -1.42 -2.70 1.49
CA ILE A 130 -0.28 -3.05 0.64
C ILE A 130 0.77 -1.94 0.76
N GLY A 131 0.38 -0.73 0.38
CA GLY A 131 1.28 0.38 0.13
C GLY A 131 0.59 1.54 -0.59
N TYR A 132 1.39 2.42 -1.17
CA TYR A 132 0.94 3.60 -1.88
C TYR A 132 1.84 3.93 -3.07
N SER A 133 1.25 4.67 -4.00
CA SER A 133 1.91 5.37 -5.10
C SER A 133 1.72 6.87 -4.86
N GLU A 134 2.78 7.65 -5.04
CA GLU A 134 2.76 9.11 -4.92
C GLU A 134 3.54 9.71 -6.09
N ASN A 135 2.84 10.48 -6.90
CA ASN A 135 3.38 11.16 -8.09
C ASN A 135 2.80 12.58 -8.19
N GLU A 136 3.09 13.27 -9.29
CA GLU A 136 2.62 14.63 -9.51
C GLU A 136 1.09 14.72 -9.66
N GLU A 137 0.44 13.66 -10.13
CA GLU A 137 -1.01 13.58 -10.33
C GLU A 137 -1.76 13.36 -9.01
N GLY A 138 -1.10 12.78 -8.00
CA GLY A 138 -1.68 12.64 -6.67
C GLY A 138 -1.14 11.44 -5.89
N THR A 139 -1.94 11.00 -4.92
CA THR A 139 -1.60 9.84 -4.09
C THR A 139 -2.63 8.73 -4.27
N THR A 140 -2.16 7.53 -4.61
CA THR A 140 -2.98 6.32 -4.68
C THR A 140 -2.64 5.42 -3.51
N LEU A 141 -3.64 5.09 -2.69
CA LEU A 141 -3.51 4.15 -1.58
C LEU A 141 -4.07 2.78 -1.97
N LYS A 142 -3.40 1.70 -1.57
CA LYS A 142 -3.68 0.36 -2.07
C LYS A 142 -3.90 -0.65 -0.97
N TRP A 143 -4.99 -1.40 -1.09
CA TRP A 143 -5.34 -2.50 -0.20
C TRP A 143 -5.73 -3.74 -0.97
N VAL A 144 -5.56 -4.90 -0.36
CA VAL A 144 -6.06 -6.17 -0.86
C VAL A 144 -6.98 -6.83 0.15
N THR A 145 -8.01 -7.52 -0.32
CA THR A 145 -8.82 -8.38 0.54
C THR A 145 -7.97 -9.48 1.16
N GLU A 146 -8.42 -10.01 2.30
CA GLU A 146 -7.69 -11.03 3.05
C GLU A 146 -7.27 -12.25 2.23
N ASN A 147 -8.16 -12.67 1.33
CA ASN A 147 -8.01 -13.81 0.42
C ASN A 147 -7.24 -13.47 -0.87
N GLY A 148 -6.80 -12.21 -1.06
CA GLY A 148 -6.04 -11.80 -2.24
C GLY A 148 -6.86 -11.57 -3.51
N SER A 149 -8.18 -11.82 -3.50
CA SER A 149 -8.98 -11.88 -4.73
C SER A 149 -9.33 -10.52 -5.33
N VAL A 150 -9.39 -9.48 -4.49
CA VAL A 150 -9.72 -8.12 -4.89
C VAL A 150 -8.69 -7.15 -4.31
N GLN A 151 -8.16 -6.29 -5.17
CA GLN A 151 -7.43 -5.10 -4.76
C GLN A 151 -8.31 -3.87 -4.94
N ILE A 152 -8.25 -2.95 -3.98
CA ILE A 152 -8.89 -1.64 -4.01
C ILE A 152 -7.80 -0.57 -4.02
N ASP A 153 -7.86 0.29 -5.03
CA ASP A 153 -6.99 1.45 -5.20
C ASP A 153 -7.83 2.71 -5.00
N ALA A 154 -7.42 3.57 -4.07
CA ALA A 154 -8.06 4.86 -3.83
C ALA A 154 -7.10 5.98 -4.19
N ARG A 155 -7.38 6.65 -5.30
CA ARG A 155 -6.61 7.78 -5.82
C ARG A 155 -7.23 9.09 -5.34
N PHE A 156 -6.39 9.91 -4.72
CA PHE A 156 -6.70 11.28 -4.32
C PHE A 156 -5.92 12.23 -5.23
N SER A 157 -6.64 12.94 -6.10
CA SER A 157 -6.08 13.83 -7.12
C SER A 157 -7.07 14.96 -7.40
N ASP A 158 -6.58 16.20 -7.56
CA ASP A 158 -7.38 17.36 -7.97
C ASP A 158 -8.68 17.62 -7.17
N GLY A 159 -8.68 17.28 -5.88
CA GLY A 159 -9.87 17.43 -5.02
C GLY A 159 -10.93 16.36 -5.27
N GLU A 160 -10.61 15.29 -5.99
CA GLU A 160 -11.45 14.14 -6.23
C GLU A 160 -10.88 12.88 -5.53
N LEU A 161 -11.79 11.96 -5.24
CA LEU A 161 -11.49 10.59 -4.83
C LEU A 161 -12.03 9.64 -5.89
N HIS A 162 -11.13 8.89 -6.51
CA HIS A 162 -11.46 7.79 -7.40
C HIS A 162 -11.12 6.47 -6.70
N VAL A 163 -12.09 5.56 -6.68
CA VAL A 163 -11.91 4.21 -6.15
C VAL A 163 -12.07 3.21 -7.28
N GLU A 164 -11.01 2.45 -7.54
CA GLU A 164 -10.94 1.43 -8.56
C GLU A 164 -10.68 0.06 -7.92
N ALA A 165 -11.11 -0.99 -8.61
CA ALA A 165 -10.79 -2.36 -8.23
C ALA A 165 -10.01 -3.09 -9.32
N LYS A 166 -9.05 -3.90 -8.89
CA LYS A 166 -8.45 -4.96 -9.71
C LYS A 166 -8.93 -6.30 -9.18
N THR A 167 -9.45 -7.14 -10.05
CA THR A 167 -9.96 -8.45 -9.68
C THR A 167 -9.20 -9.55 -10.40
N ALA A 168 -8.93 -10.66 -9.72
CA ALA A 168 -8.59 -11.90 -10.41
C ALA A 168 -9.83 -12.40 -11.17
N ALA A 169 -9.67 -12.87 -12.41
CA ALA A 169 -10.76 -13.29 -13.29
C ALA A 169 -11.82 -14.15 -12.55
N GLY A 170 -13.07 -13.69 -12.56
CA GLY A 170 -14.19 -14.28 -11.80
C GLY A 170 -15.23 -13.23 -11.37
N ASN A 171 -16.40 -13.67 -10.89
CA ASN A 171 -17.50 -12.79 -10.44
C ASN A 171 -17.24 -12.21 -9.03
N THR A 172 -16.14 -11.48 -8.85
CA THR A 172 -15.74 -10.86 -7.57
C THR A 172 -16.15 -9.37 -7.47
N LEU A 173 -16.95 -8.88 -8.43
CA LEU A 173 -17.40 -7.49 -8.46
C LEU A 173 -18.18 -7.10 -7.19
N ASN A 174 -19.05 -7.97 -6.69
CA ASN A 174 -19.82 -7.71 -5.46
C ASN A 174 -18.91 -7.53 -4.24
N ASP A 175 -17.84 -8.32 -4.15
CA ASP A 175 -16.86 -8.20 -3.07
C ASP A 175 -16.08 -6.89 -3.20
N ALA A 176 -15.73 -6.50 -4.43
CA ALA A 176 -15.06 -5.25 -4.71
C ALA A 176 -15.93 -4.03 -4.36
N VAL A 177 -17.21 -4.04 -4.74
CA VAL A 177 -18.17 -2.98 -4.38
C VAL A 177 -18.32 -2.89 -2.85
N ARG A 178 -18.44 -4.03 -2.15
CA ARG A 178 -18.53 -4.05 -0.69
C ARG A 178 -17.28 -3.45 -0.04
N ALA A 179 -16.10 -3.87 -0.48
CA ALA A 179 -14.83 -3.38 0.04
C ALA A 179 -14.66 -1.87 -0.21
N ALA A 180 -15.06 -1.36 -1.39
CA ALA A 180 -15.06 0.06 -1.68
C ALA A 180 -15.99 0.84 -0.73
N HIS A 181 -17.21 0.34 -0.47
CA HIS A 181 -18.12 0.96 0.51
C HIS A 181 -17.58 0.95 1.94
N GLU A 182 -16.88 -0.12 2.35
CA GLU A 182 -16.19 -0.17 3.65
C GLU A 182 -15.13 0.93 3.75
N LEU A 183 -14.34 1.14 2.70
CA LEU A 183 -13.33 2.20 2.63
C LEU A 183 -13.97 3.59 2.68
N ILE A 184 -15.00 3.84 1.86
CA ILE A 184 -15.72 5.12 1.84
C ILE A 184 -16.33 5.43 3.20
N GLY A 185 -16.88 4.41 3.89
CA GLY A 185 -17.42 4.56 5.23
C GLY A 185 -16.37 4.99 6.26
N HIS A 186 -15.13 4.53 6.12
CA HIS A 186 -14.00 4.98 6.95
C HIS A 186 -13.59 6.42 6.61
N ILE A 187 -13.45 6.72 5.32
CA ILE A 187 -13.12 8.06 4.83
C ILE A 187 -14.16 9.09 5.30
N SER A 188 -15.45 8.77 5.23
CA SER A 188 -16.55 9.62 5.69
C SER A 188 -16.50 9.91 7.20
N ARG A 189 -16.02 8.95 7.99
CA ARG A 189 -15.81 9.14 9.43
C ARG A 189 -14.63 10.08 9.71
N ILE A 190 -13.57 10.04 8.90
CA ILE A 190 -12.47 11.01 8.97
C ILE A 190 -13.01 12.41 8.69
N TYR A 191 -13.81 12.57 7.63
CA TYR A 191 -14.43 13.88 7.29
C TYR A 191 -15.25 14.45 8.44
N SER A 192 -16.07 13.61 9.05
CA SER A 192 -16.93 14.02 10.15
C SER A 192 -16.10 14.50 11.33
N ARG A 193 -14.97 13.85 11.65
CA ARG A 193 -14.08 14.24 12.75
C ARG A 193 -13.30 15.52 12.46
N SER A 194 -12.78 15.69 11.25
CA SER A 194 -12.02 16.90 10.88
C SER A 194 -12.91 18.15 10.91
N ARG A 195 -14.19 18.05 10.53
CA ARG A 195 -15.18 19.14 10.68
C ARG A 195 -15.37 19.60 12.13
N PHE A 196 -15.25 18.70 13.11
CA PHE A 196 -15.35 19.04 14.53
C PHE A 196 -14.04 19.55 15.16
N ARG A 197 -12.94 19.62 14.40
CA ARG A 197 -11.65 20.22 14.83
C ARG A 197 -11.41 21.62 14.24
N GLY A 198 -12.36 22.19 13.51
CA GLY A 198 -12.32 23.62 13.15
C GLY A 198 -12.37 24.50 14.42
N PRO A 199 -11.79 25.71 14.41
CA PRO A 199 -11.71 26.54 15.61
C PRO A 199 -13.12 26.79 16.15
N GLN A 200 -13.34 26.49 17.44
CA GLN A 200 -14.45 27.03 18.19
C GLN A 200 -14.32 28.56 18.22
N ARG A 201 -14.80 29.23 17.17
CA ARG A 201 -14.88 30.68 17.12
C ARG A 201 -16.28 31.06 16.69
N LEU A 202 -17.21 30.96 17.66
CA LEU A 202 -18.41 31.79 17.78
C LEU A 202 -19.07 31.54 19.14
N GLN A 203 -18.34 31.88 20.21
CA GLN A 203 -18.98 32.55 21.34
C GLN A 203 -18.47 33.98 21.33
N MET A 204 -19.29 34.89 20.79
CA MET A 204 -19.44 36.26 21.26
C MET A 204 -20.72 36.79 20.62
N PHE A 205 -21.87 36.40 21.20
CA PHE A 205 -23.04 37.29 21.15
C PHE A 205 -22.69 38.46 22.07
N ASN A 206 -22.26 39.56 21.44
CA ASN A 206 -21.97 40.79 22.15
C ASN A 206 -23.28 41.32 22.75
N THR A 207 -23.36 41.28 24.07
CA THR A 207 -24.38 41.94 24.87
C THR A 207 -24.18 43.44 24.75
N TYR A 208 -25.03 44.12 23.99
CA TYR A 208 -25.24 45.56 24.14
C TYR A 208 -26.74 45.86 24.09
N LEU A 209 -27.36 45.80 25.28
CA LEU A 209 -28.65 46.41 25.57
C LEU A 209 -28.63 46.82 27.04
N ALA A 210 -28.07 48.00 27.32
CA ALA A 210 -28.40 48.82 28.48
C ALA A 210 -27.71 50.18 28.33
N LEU A 211 -28.48 51.19 27.92
CA LEU A 211 -28.64 52.49 28.58
C LEU A 211 -29.26 53.48 27.57
N ALA A 212 -30.58 53.55 27.61
CA ALA A 212 -31.34 54.76 27.38
C ALA A 212 -31.81 55.27 28.75
#